data_AF-K2SJW6-F1
#
_entry.id   AF-K2SJW6-F1
#
_cell.length_a   1.000
_cell.length_b   1.000
_cell.length_c   1.000
_cell.angle_alpha   90.00
_cell.angle_beta   90.00
_cell.angle_gamma   90.00
#
_symmetry.space_group_name_H-M   'P 1'
#
loop_
_entity.id
_entity.type
_entity.pdbx_description
1 polymer ?
#
loop_
_entity_poly.entity_id
_entity_poly.type
_entity_poly.pdbx_seq_one_letter_code
_entity_poly.pdbx_strand_id
1 'polypeptide(L)'
;MTETAKKPSSSHGDTPHQKLFRQAVQERPDLRWVFELHPGAAPDINNEIHPLFRRSNFPSASLYEYHGMSLALRLASLWLTVDPLLDWWMHASFDLEIQHPEREEQVLDNAMMYTPAHAAYVKEALANLAEFVVFDFDIYQEFVSCGRSQWHETVREPIEPVHPFFRVTNEAGKRVVVKLHEHFRDYAREAFFNDPLDAQLRYSFFLAAVLTHEVCHTFSMMKRNSTLEPLFHLEAPTTDWGTAWEMKVLGGEINPYHLSQMAPTTTLMAADWVDRGKQCTHGGLASSVVPMNWVAMWFKQRFWTEMQRGVDLREPPCCPLQVWQRTDKDNTLALFINDEAEPVVGSMHRSRGTKRKVSEKDSVDSDCDSAERGRDDGRRHAKRPHADSNDESVSSRTVKIDDS
;
A
#
# COMPACT_ATOMS: atom_id res chain seq x y z
N MET A 1 47.59 -0.59 -16.28
CA MET A 1 46.64 -0.77 -15.16
C MET A 1 45.63 -1.80 -15.60
N THR A 2 45.79 -3.05 -15.17
CA THR A 2 44.90 -4.17 -15.49
C THR A 2 43.76 -4.16 -14.49
N GLU A 3 42.56 -3.76 -14.93
CA GLU A 3 41.32 -3.98 -14.20
C GLU A 3 41.15 -5.48 -13.94
N THR A 4 41.32 -5.88 -12.69
CA THR A 4 41.00 -7.21 -12.22
C THR A 4 39.50 -7.37 -12.25
N ALA A 5 39.00 -8.12 -13.23
CA ALA A 5 37.61 -8.56 -13.30
C ALA A 5 37.23 -9.21 -11.95
N LYS A 6 36.35 -8.53 -11.20
CA LYS A 6 35.75 -9.06 -9.97
C LYS A 6 35.07 -10.39 -10.34
N LYS A 7 35.59 -11.50 -9.83
CA LYS A 7 34.93 -12.81 -9.94
C LYS A 7 33.48 -12.64 -9.45
N PRO A 8 32.46 -13.05 -10.21
CA PRO A 8 31.09 -13.05 -9.71
C PRO A 8 31.07 -13.89 -8.43
N SER A 9 30.65 -13.26 -7.32
CA SER A 9 30.52 -13.91 -6.02
C SER A 9 29.44 -14.99 -6.11
N SER A 10 29.87 -16.17 -6.52
CA SER A 10 29.03 -17.35 -6.67
C SER A 10 28.78 -17.97 -5.29
N SER A 11 27.51 -18.29 -5.05
CA SER A 11 26.95 -19.01 -3.89
C SER A 11 26.84 -18.21 -2.58
N HIS A 12 26.01 -17.17 -2.57
CA HIS A 12 25.21 -16.98 -1.37
C HIS A 12 24.28 -18.19 -1.28
N GLY A 13 24.62 -19.12 -0.38
CA GLY A 13 23.80 -20.31 -0.13
C GLY A 13 22.37 -19.90 0.20
N ASP A 14 21.41 -20.75 -0.14
CA ASP A 14 20.00 -20.44 0.03
C ASP A 14 19.72 -19.96 1.46
N THR A 15 18.98 -18.86 1.56
CA THR A 15 18.46 -18.41 2.85
C THR A 15 17.58 -19.51 3.44
N PRO A 16 17.44 -19.60 4.78
CA PRO A 16 16.55 -20.58 5.41
C PRO A 16 15.14 -20.62 4.81
N HIS A 17 14.65 -19.46 4.36
CA HIS A 17 13.34 -19.31 3.73
C HIS A 17 13.29 -19.81 2.29
N GLN A 18 14.32 -19.55 1.49
CA GLN A 18 14.45 -20.15 0.16
C GLN A 18 14.47 -21.68 0.25
N LYS A 19 15.14 -22.23 1.27
CA LYS A 19 15.10 -23.67 1.54
C LYS A 19 13.70 -24.14 1.90
N LEU A 20 12.98 -23.39 2.74
CA LEU A 20 11.61 -23.72 3.15
C LEU A 20 10.63 -23.75 1.98
N PHE A 21 10.63 -22.73 1.12
CA PHE A 21 9.78 -22.71 -0.07
C PHE A 21 10.18 -23.79 -1.08
N ARG A 22 11.49 -24.02 -1.27
CA ARG A 22 11.95 -25.11 -2.13
C ARG A 22 11.52 -26.47 -1.58
N GLN A 23 11.62 -26.67 -0.27
CA GLN A 23 11.16 -27.88 0.41
C GLN A 23 9.65 -28.05 0.23
N ALA A 24 8.86 -27.00 0.42
CA ALA A 24 7.42 -27.03 0.18
C ALA A 24 7.09 -27.45 -1.27
N VAL A 25 7.79 -26.92 -2.27
CA VAL A 25 7.62 -27.33 -3.68
C VAL A 25 8.08 -28.77 -3.95
N GLN A 26 9.14 -29.22 -3.28
CA GLN A 26 9.64 -30.60 -3.40
C GLN A 26 8.67 -31.61 -2.78
N GLU A 27 8.10 -31.29 -1.62
CA GLU A 27 7.11 -32.11 -0.92
C GLU A 27 5.73 -32.06 -1.62
N ARG A 28 5.41 -30.95 -2.27
CA ARG A 28 4.15 -30.69 -2.98
C ARG A 28 4.40 -30.14 -4.39
N PRO A 29 4.74 -31.00 -5.37
CA PRO A 29 4.97 -30.57 -6.75
C PRO A 29 3.75 -29.90 -7.41
N ASP A 30 2.55 -30.17 -6.89
CA ASP A 30 1.30 -29.51 -7.28
C ASP A 30 1.26 -28.02 -6.93
N LEU A 31 2.12 -27.53 -6.03
CA LEU A 31 2.26 -26.11 -5.68
C LEU A 31 3.25 -25.35 -6.57
N ARG A 32 3.89 -26.02 -7.54
CA ARG A 32 4.91 -25.41 -8.40
C ARG A 32 4.41 -24.15 -9.12
N TRP A 33 3.14 -24.13 -9.55
CA TRP A 33 2.52 -22.98 -10.22
C TRP A 33 2.37 -21.73 -9.33
N VAL A 34 2.45 -21.89 -8.00
CA VAL A 34 2.42 -20.77 -7.05
C VAL A 34 3.73 -20.01 -7.12
N PHE A 35 4.85 -20.72 -7.25
CA PHE A 35 6.20 -20.15 -7.19
C PHE A 35 6.87 -20.00 -8.56
N GLU A 36 6.39 -20.67 -9.60
CA GLU A 36 7.02 -20.64 -10.91
C GLU A 36 6.11 -20.03 -11.96
N LEU A 37 6.72 -19.27 -12.86
CA LEU A 37 6.04 -18.65 -13.98
C LEU A 37 5.69 -19.71 -15.03
N HIS A 38 4.42 -19.77 -15.45
CA HIS A 38 4.04 -20.63 -16.56
C HIS A 38 4.69 -20.21 -17.89
N PRO A 39 5.02 -21.18 -18.78
CA PRO A 39 5.43 -20.88 -20.14
C PRO A 39 4.41 -19.97 -20.84
N GLY A 40 4.89 -18.91 -21.52
CA GLY A 40 4.03 -17.95 -22.22
C GLY A 40 3.50 -16.79 -21.36
N ALA A 41 3.82 -16.74 -20.07
CA ALA A 41 3.43 -15.65 -19.18
C ALA A 41 4.38 -14.42 -19.26
N ALA A 42 5.09 -14.24 -20.38
CA ALA A 42 5.95 -13.08 -20.61
C ALA A 42 5.15 -11.76 -20.60
N PRO A 43 5.64 -10.68 -19.98
CA PRO A 43 4.93 -9.40 -19.95
C PRO A 43 4.78 -8.83 -21.36
N ASP A 44 3.61 -8.27 -21.67
CA ASP A 44 3.33 -7.63 -22.97
C ASP A 44 2.68 -6.24 -22.83
N ILE A 45 2.63 -5.67 -21.61
CA ILE A 45 2.24 -4.28 -21.41
C ILE A 45 3.27 -3.32 -22.02
N ASN A 46 2.77 -2.32 -22.76
CA ASN A 46 3.57 -1.33 -23.45
C ASN A 46 2.96 0.09 -23.37
N ASN A 47 2.01 0.30 -22.45
CA ASN A 47 1.36 1.59 -22.21
C ASN A 47 2.35 2.66 -21.79
N GLU A 48 2.03 3.93 -22.07
CA GLU A 48 2.84 5.05 -21.61
C GLU A 48 2.99 5.07 -20.08
N ILE A 49 4.16 5.51 -19.62
CA ILE A 49 4.41 5.77 -18.20
C ILE A 49 3.73 7.10 -17.87
N HIS A 50 2.88 7.08 -16.85
CA HIS A 50 2.12 8.22 -16.36
C HIS A 50 3.05 9.37 -15.97
N PRO A 51 2.69 10.65 -16.19
CA PRO A 51 3.54 11.79 -15.90
C PRO A 51 4.09 11.83 -14.47
N LEU A 52 3.32 11.33 -13.50
CA LEU A 52 3.75 11.22 -12.10
C LEU A 52 5.04 10.41 -11.93
N PHE A 53 5.22 9.38 -12.76
CA PHE A 53 6.36 8.48 -12.73
C PHE A 53 7.43 8.82 -13.77
N ARG A 54 7.40 10.02 -14.36
CA ARG A 54 8.40 10.46 -15.34
C ARG A 54 9.81 10.46 -14.74
N ARG A 55 10.82 10.29 -15.60
CA ARG A 55 12.23 10.25 -15.19
C ARG A 55 12.68 11.43 -14.33
N SER A 56 12.22 12.64 -14.62
CA SER A 56 12.58 13.84 -13.85
C SER A 56 12.07 13.82 -12.41
N ASN A 57 11.07 13.00 -12.09
CA ASN A 57 10.59 12.81 -10.72
C ASN A 57 11.43 11.79 -9.94
N PHE A 58 12.42 11.14 -10.55
CA PHE A 58 13.39 10.25 -9.89
C PHE A 58 14.81 10.82 -10.02
N PRO A 59 15.12 12.00 -9.45
CA PRO A 59 16.38 12.69 -9.70
C PRO A 59 17.62 11.88 -9.29
N SER A 60 17.50 11.03 -8.27
CA SER A 60 18.60 10.21 -7.73
C SER A 60 18.82 8.88 -8.46
N ALA A 61 17.90 8.43 -9.31
CA ALA A 61 18.07 7.21 -10.10
C ALA A 61 18.84 7.51 -11.40
N SER A 62 19.82 6.70 -11.75
CA SER A 62 20.45 6.72 -13.09
C SER A 62 19.44 6.35 -14.19
N LEU A 63 19.80 6.61 -15.46
CA LEU A 63 18.96 6.18 -16.59
C LEU A 63 18.80 4.65 -16.62
N TYR A 64 19.86 3.91 -16.29
CA TYR A 64 19.84 2.46 -16.24
C TYR A 64 18.91 1.92 -15.15
N GLU A 65 19.00 2.46 -13.92
CA GLU A 65 18.07 2.11 -12.83
C GLU A 65 16.62 2.44 -13.19
N TYR A 66 16.37 3.60 -13.80
CA TYR A 66 15.03 3.97 -14.25
C TYR A 66 14.49 2.99 -15.32
N HIS A 67 15.34 2.52 -16.23
CA HIS A 67 14.96 1.47 -17.17
C HIS A 67 14.64 0.14 -16.47
N GLY A 68 15.41 -0.24 -15.46
CA GLY A 68 15.13 -1.43 -14.63
C GLY A 68 13.79 -1.36 -13.91
N MET A 69 13.33 -0.16 -13.54
CA MET A 69 12.01 0.06 -12.93
C MET A 69 10.86 0.16 -13.94
N SER A 70 11.14 0.31 -15.24
CA SER A 70 10.14 0.76 -16.22
C SER A 70 8.91 -0.14 -16.32
N LEU A 71 9.06 -1.45 -16.11
CA LEU A 71 7.93 -2.39 -16.11
C LEU A 71 6.98 -2.13 -14.92
N ALA A 72 7.53 -1.85 -13.74
CA ALA A 72 6.77 -1.45 -12.55
C ALA A 72 6.05 -0.11 -12.78
N LEU A 73 6.77 0.87 -13.33
CA LEU A 73 6.21 2.21 -13.60
C LEU A 73 5.03 2.13 -14.59
N ARG A 74 5.12 1.28 -15.62
CA ARG A 74 4.02 1.05 -16.57
C ARG A 74 2.80 0.40 -15.91
N LEU A 75 3.02 -0.61 -15.05
CA LEU A 75 1.94 -1.23 -14.30
C LEU A 75 1.24 -0.23 -13.36
N ALA A 76 2.01 0.51 -12.55
CA ALA A 76 1.46 1.54 -11.68
C ALA A 76 0.68 2.61 -12.48
N SER A 77 1.16 2.95 -13.68
CA SER A 77 0.45 3.87 -14.58
C SER A 77 -0.93 3.35 -15.00
N LEU A 78 -1.09 2.05 -15.21
CA LEU A 78 -2.39 1.45 -15.53
C LEU A 78 -3.34 1.52 -14.32
N TRP A 79 -2.83 1.30 -13.11
CA TRP A 79 -3.62 1.45 -11.89
C TRP A 79 -4.15 2.86 -11.64
N LEU A 80 -3.43 3.89 -12.11
CA LEU A 80 -3.86 5.28 -12.02
C LEU A 80 -4.81 5.72 -13.15
N THR A 81 -4.88 4.99 -14.27
CA THR A 81 -5.52 5.51 -15.50
C THR A 81 -6.68 4.67 -16.02
N VAL A 82 -6.81 3.41 -15.60
CA VAL A 82 -7.86 2.49 -16.06
C VAL A 82 -9.15 2.68 -15.28
N ASP A 83 -10.26 2.96 -15.99
CA ASP A 83 -11.54 3.40 -15.42
C ASP A 83 -12.10 2.53 -14.28
N PRO A 84 -12.14 1.18 -14.39
CA PRO A 84 -12.57 0.31 -13.28
C PRO A 84 -11.83 0.50 -11.95
N LEU A 85 -10.64 1.09 -11.97
CA LEU A 85 -9.81 1.31 -10.78
C LEU A 85 -9.95 2.75 -10.24
N LEU A 86 -10.56 3.65 -11.00
CA LEU A 86 -10.79 5.04 -10.58
C LEU A 86 -11.87 5.17 -9.53
N ASP A 87 -12.69 4.15 -9.30
CA ASP A 87 -13.70 4.14 -8.23
C ASP A 87 -13.09 4.50 -6.87
N TRP A 88 -11.90 3.94 -6.56
CA TRP A 88 -11.18 4.28 -5.34
C TRP A 88 -10.78 5.75 -5.29
N TRP A 89 -10.21 6.27 -6.38
CA TRP A 89 -9.75 7.65 -6.46
C TRP A 89 -10.90 8.67 -6.46
N MET A 90 -12.04 8.33 -7.06
CA MET A 90 -13.26 9.14 -7.02
C MET A 90 -13.83 9.20 -5.61
N HIS A 91 -13.83 8.07 -4.88
CA HIS A 91 -14.19 8.02 -3.47
C HIS A 91 -13.27 8.90 -2.61
N ALA A 92 -11.95 8.74 -2.76
CA ALA A 92 -10.97 9.60 -2.09
C ALA A 92 -11.14 11.10 -2.41
N SER A 93 -11.74 11.44 -3.56
CA SER A 93 -11.88 12.82 -4.06
C SER A 93 -13.18 13.49 -3.65
N PHE A 94 -14.31 12.82 -3.79
CA PHE A 94 -15.63 13.46 -3.75
C PHE A 94 -16.48 13.10 -2.53
N ASP A 95 -16.12 12.03 -1.80
CA ASP A 95 -16.89 11.64 -0.63
C ASP A 95 -16.64 12.57 0.56
N LEU A 96 -17.64 12.63 1.43
CA LEU A 96 -17.67 13.57 2.55
C LEU A 96 -17.02 12.95 3.77
N GLU A 97 -16.23 13.75 4.47
CA GLU A 97 -15.70 13.38 5.77
C GLU A 97 -16.75 13.60 6.84
N ILE A 98 -17.14 12.52 7.51
CA ILE A 98 -18.03 12.55 8.65
C ILE A 98 -17.31 12.00 9.89
N GLN A 99 -17.81 12.30 11.08
CA GLN A 99 -17.32 11.69 12.31
C GLN A 99 -17.71 10.20 12.32
N HIS A 100 -16.77 9.31 12.62
CA HIS A 100 -17.11 7.90 12.81
C HIS A 100 -18.05 7.74 14.01
N PRO A 101 -19.13 6.93 13.92
CA PRO A 101 -20.15 6.85 14.98
C PRO A 101 -19.63 6.26 16.29
N GLU A 102 -18.62 5.40 16.22
CA GLU A 102 -18.08 4.64 17.36
C GLU A 102 -16.59 4.90 17.63
N ARG A 103 -15.95 5.76 16.83
CA ARG A 103 -14.51 6.00 16.91
C ARG A 103 -14.21 7.49 16.80
N GLU A 104 -13.02 7.89 17.26
CA GLU A 104 -12.60 9.30 17.22
C GLU A 104 -12.19 9.74 15.81
N GLU A 105 -11.85 8.81 14.91
CA GLU A 105 -11.42 9.14 13.55
C GLU A 105 -12.57 9.65 12.67
N GLN A 106 -12.22 10.39 11.62
CA GLN A 106 -13.12 10.71 10.52
C GLN A 106 -13.23 9.53 9.57
N VAL A 107 -14.31 9.47 8.81
CA VAL A 107 -14.56 8.45 7.78
C VAL A 107 -15.12 9.08 6.52
N LEU A 108 -14.75 8.54 5.36
CA LEU A 108 -15.37 8.90 4.09
C LEU A 108 -16.74 8.22 3.94
N ASP A 109 -17.78 9.01 3.72
CA ASP A 109 -19.14 8.54 3.45
C ASP A 109 -19.62 8.96 2.06
N ASN A 110 -20.27 8.01 1.37
CA ASN A 110 -20.67 8.17 -0.01
C ASN A 110 -21.89 9.08 -0.12
N ALA A 111 -21.61 10.32 -0.53
CA ALA A 111 -22.62 11.34 -0.73
C ALA A 111 -23.19 11.34 -2.16
N MET A 112 -22.58 10.65 -3.13
CA MET A 112 -22.98 10.75 -4.53
C MET A 112 -22.63 9.57 -5.44
N MET A 113 -23.39 9.44 -6.53
CA MET A 113 -23.03 8.53 -7.62
C MET A 113 -21.94 9.14 -8.51
N TYR A 114 -20.87 8.40 -8.74
CA TYR A 114 -19.81 8.83 -9.65
C TYR A 114 -20.24 8.78 -11.12
N THR A 115 -19.64 9.66 -11.92
CA THR A 115 -19.92 9.83 -13.34
C THR A 115 -18.62 9.77 -14.12
N PRO A 116 -18.65 9.56 -15.45
CA PRO A 116 -17.45 9.65 -16.28
C PRO A 116 -16.73 11.00 -16.18
N ALA A 117 -17.45 12.09 -15.91
CA ALA A 117 -16.84 13.40 -15.69
C ALA A 117 -16.00 13.45 -14.41
N HIS A 118 -16.46 12.80 -13.32
CA HIS A 118 -15.67 12.65 -12.10
C HIS A 118 -14.39 11.85 -12.34
N ALA A 119 -14.46 10.78 -13.12
CA ALA A 119 -13.28 9.99 -13.50
C ALA A 119 -12.27 10.81 -14.32
N ALA A 120 -12.74 11.60 -15.28
CA ALA A 120 -11.88 12.49 -16.08
C ALA A 120 -11.20 13.56 -15.21
N TYR A 121 -11.95 14.16 -14.29
CA TYR A 121 -11.44 15.17 -13.35
C TYR A 121 -10.35 14.59 -12.42
N VAL A 122 -10.58 13.38 -11.92
CA VAL A 122 -9.58 12.66 -11.09
C VAL A 122 -8.32 12.30 -11.89
N LYS A 123 -8.45 11.89 -13.17
CA LYS A 123 -7.28 11.67 -14.03
C LYS A 123 -6.45 12.94 -14.23
N GLU A 124 -7.12 14.07 -14.43
CA GLU A 124 -6.45 15.38 -14.52
C GLU A 124 -5.72 15.71 -13.22
N ALA A 125 -6.35 15.50 -12.07
CA ALA A 125 -5.73 15.67 -10.77
C ALA A 125 -4.49 14.77 -10.61
N LEU A 126 -4.61 13.47 -10.90
CA LEU A 126 -3.48 12.53 -10.82
C LEU A 126 -2.33 12.95 -11.74
N ALA A 127 -2.62 13.42 -12.96
CA ALA A 127 -1.60 13.95 -13.86
C ALA A 127 -0.94 15.22 -13.30
N ASN A 128 -1.71 16.15 -12.76
CA ASN A 128 -1.20 17.39 -12.15
C ASN A 128 -0.36 17.11 -10.89
N LEU A 129 -0.64 16.03 -10.16
CA LEU A 129 0.15 15.58 -9.01
C LEU A 129 1.64 15.38 -9.36
N ALA A 130 1.96 15.09 -10.63
CA ALA A 130 3.34 14.94 -11.12
C ALA A 130 4.24 16.15 -10.86
N GLU A 131 3.66 17.33 -10.70
CA GLU A 131 4.39 18.57 -10.46
C GLU A 131 4.71 18.78 -8.97
N PHE A 132 4.10 17.98 -8.08
CA PHE A 132 4.22 18.10 -6.63
C PHE A 132 5.07 17.03 -5.97
N VAL A 133 5.44 15.99 -6.73
CA VAL A 133 6.01 14.75 -6.18
C VAL A 133 7.41 14.48 -6.70
N VAL A 134 8.29 14.11 -5.80
CA VAL A 134 9.61 13.56 -6.11
C VAL A 134 9.75 12.21 -5.45
N PHE A 135 10.18 11.21 -6.21
CA PHE A 135 10.54 9.89 -5.72
C PHE A 135 12.04 9.84 -5.49
N ASP A 136 12.43 9.32 -4.33
CA ASP A 136 13.82 9.15 -3.94
C ASP A 136 13.99 7.85 -3.16
N PHE A 137 15.23 7.41 -2.96
CA PHE A 137 15.53 6.15 -2.29
C PHE A 137 16.16 6.41 -0.92
N ASP A 138 15.63 5.75 0.10
CA ASP A 138 16.10 5.89 1.46
C ASP A 138 17.24 4.93 1.75
N ILE A 139 18.37 5.48 2.20
CA ILE A 139 19.60 4.74 2.50
C ILE A 139 19.67 4.23 3.93
N TYR A 140 18.66 4.55 4.76
CA TYR A 140 18.64 4.10 6.16
C TYR A 140 18.35 2.60 6.22
N GLN A 141 19.36 1.82 6.59
CA GLN A 141 19.28 0.35 6.72
C GLN A 141 18.28 -0.12 7.79
N GLU A 142 17.89 0.75 8.72
CA GLU A 142 16.89 0.45 9.75
C GLU A 142 15.45 0.78 9.29
N PHE A 143 15.27 1.20 8.03
CA PHE A 143 13.97 1.54 7.49
C PHE A 143 13.17 0.28 7.19
N VAL A 144 12.21 -0.04 8.07
CA VAL A 144 11.37 -1.26 7.97
C VAL A 144 10.25 -1.12 6.93
N SER A 145 9.95 0.09 6.47
CA SER A 145 8.88 0.31 5.49
C SER A 145 9.38 0.17 4.05
N CYS A 146 8.47 -0.19 3.16
CA CYS A 146 8.74 -0.30 1.73
C CYS A 146 8.73 1.09 1.05
N GLY A 147 7.96 2.01 1.62
CA GLY A 147 7.82 3.39 1.19
C GLY A 147 7.43 4.32 2.35
N ARG A 148 7.55 5.64 2.13
CA ARG A 148 6.86 6.65 2.93
C ARG A 148 6.69 7.94 2.14
N SER A 149 5.60 8.63 2.41
CA SER A 149 5.30 9.96 1.87
C SER A 149 5.49 11.01 2.95
N GLN A 150 6.27 12.05 2.66
CA GLN A 150 6.57 13.11 3.62
C GLN A 150 6.49 14.49 3.00
N TRP A 151 6.06 15.48 3.78
CA TRP A 151 6.11 16.87 3.36
C TRP A 151 7.55 17.29 3.12
N HIS A 152 7.75 18.04 2.05
CA HIS A 152 8.98 18.70 1.72
C HIS A 152 8.65 20.15 1.38
N GLU A 153 9.05 21.05 2.27
CA GLU A 153 8.89 22.49 2.05
C GLU A 153 9.95 22.95 1.05
N THR A 154 9.51 23.65 0.01
CA THR A 154 10.43 24.23 -0.98
C THR A 154 10.14 25.71 -1.11
N VAL A 155 11.18 26.53 -1.25
CA VAL A 155 11.05 27.97 -1.58
C VAL A 155 10.74 28.16 -3.08
N ARG A 156 10.05 27.20 -3.70
CA ARG A 156 9.72 27.26 -5.13
C ARG A 156 8.52 28.16 -5.36
N GLU A 157 8.51 28.79 -6.52
CA GLU A 157 7.33 29.52 -6.99
C GLU A 157 6.12 28.58 -7.09
N PRO A 158 4.90 29.09 -6.82
CA PRO A 158 3.68 28.34 -7.05
C PRO A 158 3.61 27.80 -8.47
N ILE A 159 3.14 26.57 -8.62
CA ILE A 159 3.00 25.93 -9.94
C ILE A 159 1.70 26.40 -10.58
N GLU A 160 1.77 26.82 -11.84
CA GLU A 160 0.60 27.20 -12.64
C GLU A 160 0.68 26.57 -14.05
N PRO A 161 -0.40 25.94 -14.56
CA PRO A 161 -1.70 25.76 -13.90
C PRO A 161 -1.70 24.68 -12.80
N VAL A 162 -2.45 24.90 -11.73
CA VAL A 162 -2.69 23.92 -10.64
C VAL A 162 -4.12 23.38 -10.67
N HIS A 163 -4.27 22.06 -10.49
CA HIS A 163 -5.57 21.43 -10.36
C HIS A 163 -6.25 21.91 -9.05
N PRO A 164 -7.56 22.21 -9.04
CA PRO A 164 -8.22 22.80 -7.87
C PRO A 164 -8.06 22.02 -6.56
N PHE A 165 -7.95 20.68 -6.61
CA PHE A 165 -7.68 19.86 -5.41
C PHE A 165 -6.40 20.25 -4.68
N PHE A 166 -5.38 20.74 -5.37
CA PHE A 166 -4.06 20.97 -4.77
C PHE A 166 -3.76 22.46 -4.56
N ARG A 167 -4.73 23.35 -4.84
CA ARG A 167 -4.52 24.80 -4.81
C ARG A 167 -4.02 25.28 -3.44
N VAL A 168 -4.72 24.90 -2.37
CA VAL A 168 -4.36 25.30 -0.99
C VAL A 168 -2.94 24.84 -0.63
N THR A 169 -2.60 23.59 -0.97
CA THR A 169 -1.27 23.03 -0.70
C THR A 169 -0.18 23.67 -1.55
N ASN A 170 -0.49 24.02 -2.81
CA ASN A 170 0.41 24.73 -3.72
C ASN A 170 0.70 26.15 -3.23
N GLU A 171 -0.32 26.89 -2.81
CA GLU A 171 -0.21 28.22 -2.21
C GLU A 171 0.62 28.20 -0.92
N ALA A 172 0.55 27.09 -0.17
CA ALA A 172 1.39 26.86 1.01
C ALA A 172 2.85 26.46 0.68
N GLY A 173 3.23 26.36 -0.59
CA GLY A 173 4.60 25.99 -1.00
C GLY A 173 5.00 24.54 -0.68
N LYS A 174 4.03 23.68 -0.39
CA LYS A 174 4.28 22.30 0.05
C LYS A 174 4.40 21.35 -1.14
N ARG A 175 5.36 20.43 -1.05
CA ARG A 175 5.59 19.33 -2.00
C ARG A 175 5.70 18.03 -1.21
N VAL A 176 5.62 16.90 -1.91
CA VAL A 176 5.76 15.59 -1.28
C VAL A 176 7.00 14.89 -1.83
N VAL A 177 7.81 14.36 -0.93
CA VAL A 177 8.87 13.41 -1.29
C VAL A 177 8.41 12.03 -0.88
N VAL A 178 8.35 11.12 -1.86
CA VAL A 178 8.13 9.70 -1.62
C VAL A 178 9.50 9.04 -1.50
N LYS A 179 9.79 8.47 -0.34
CA LYS A 179 11.01 7.73 -0.05
C LYS A 179 10.74 6.24 -0.19
N LEU A 180 11.37 5.61 -1.17
CA LEU A 180 11.29 4.18 -1.43
C LEU A 180 12.48 3.47 -0.78
N HIS A 181 12.33 2.21 -0.40
CA HIS A 181 13.44 1.43 0.16
C HIS A 181 14.60 1.25 -0.86
N GLU A 182 15.87 1.42 -0.43
CA GLU A 182 17.05 1.37 -1.32
C GLU A 182 17.22 0.06 -2.10
N HIS A 183 16.84 -1.08 -1.52
CA HIS A 183 16.82 -2.38 -2.22
C HIS A 183 16.12 -2.34 -3.59
N PHE A 184 15.10 -1.49 -3.78
CA PHE A 184 14.46 -1.36 -5.08
C PHE A 184 15.40 -0.80 -6.15
N ARG A 185 16.22 0.19 -5.77
CA ARG A 185 17.25 0.78 -6.64
C ARG A 185 18.39 -0.20 -6.87
N ASP A 186 18.86 -0.87 -5.84
CA ASP A 186 19.95 -1.86 -5.94
C ASP A 186 19.58 -2.98 -6.90
N TYR A 187 18.37 -3.52 -6.77
CA TYR A 187 17.90 -4.57 -7.67
C TYR A 187 17.79 -4.09 -9.12
N ALA A 188 17.23 -2.89 -9.35
CA ALA A 188 17.16 -2.28 -10.69
C ALA A 188 18.54 -2.09 -11.33
N ARG A 189 19.55 -1.79 -10.51
CA ARG A 189 20.93 -1.52 -10.94
C ARG A 189 21.73 -2.78 -11.22
N GLU A 190 21.60 -3.81 -10.39
CA GLU A 190 22.58 -4.91 -10.38
C GLU A 190 22.04 -6.21 -10.98
N ALA A 191 20.78 -6.54 -10.70
CA ALA A 191 20.27 -7.89 -10.91
C ALA A 191 19.11 -7.97 -11.91
N PHE A 192 18.28 -6.92 -12.01
CA PHE A 192 17.03 -6.98 -12.77
C PHE A 192 17.16 -7.57 -14.18
N PHE A 193 18.14 -7.12 -14.97
CA PHE A 193 18.30 -7.57 -16.36
C PHE A 193 18.92 -8.97 -16.52
N ASN A 194 19.53 -9.50 -15.47
CA ASN A 194 20.23 -10.79 -15.48
C ASN A 194 19.44 -11.90 -14.77
N ASP A 195 18.48 -11.53 -13.93
CA ASP A 195 17.69 -12.46 -13.14
C ASP A 195 16.60 -13.17 -13.97
N PRO A 196 16.12 -14.33 -13.50
CA PRO A 196 14.95 -15.00 -14.06
C PRO A 196 13.71 -14.09 -14.14
N LEU A 197 12.88 -14.32 -15.17
CA LEU A 197 11.73 -13.47 -15.46
C LEU A 197 10.70 -13.44 -14.31
N ASP A 198 10.52 -14.52 -13.57
CA ASP A 198 9.62 -14.56 -12.42
C ASP A 198 10.09 -13.64 -11.28
N ALA A 199 11.39 -13.55 -11.02
CA ALA A 199 11.96 -12.59 -10.08
C ALA A 199 11.75 -11.15 -10.55
N GLN A 200 11.98 -10.87 -11.85
CA GLN A 200 11.71 -9.56 -12.45
C GLN A 200 10.24 -9.14 -12.32
N LEU A 201 9.30 -10.07 -12.52
CA LEU A 201 7.86 -9.81 -12.40
C LEU A 201 7.44 -9.58 -10.94
N ARG A 202 7.94 -10.36 -9.97
CA ARG A 202 7.68 -10.11 -8.53
C ARG A 202 8.16 -8.74 -8.12
N TYR A 203 9.41 -8.41 -8.46
CA TYR A 203 9.98 -7.10 -8.21
C TYR A 203 9.12 -5.99 -8.82
N SER A 204 8.79 -6.12 -10.10
CA SER A 204 8.05 -5.08 -10.82
C SER A 204 6.65 -4.90 -10.26
N PHE A 205 5.99 -5.99 -9.89
CA PHE A 205 4.65 -5.96 -9.32
C PHE A 205 4.67 -5.29 -7.95
N PHE A 206 5.60 -5.71 -7.09
CA PHE A 206 5.67 -5.19 -5.74
C PHE A 206 6.10 -3.73 -5.70
N LEU A 207 7.08 -3.33 -6.52
CA LEU A 207 7.45 -1.92 -6.66
C LEU A 207 6.27 -1.09 -7.18
N ALA A 208 5.49 -1.60 -8.15
CA ALA A 208 4.30 -0.89 -8.60
C ALA A 208 3.31 -0.70 -7.43
N ALA A 209 3.10 -1.75 -6.60
CA ALA A 209 2.16 -1.74 -5.47
C ALA A 209 2.57 -0.65 -4.47
N VAL A 210 3.85 -0.65 -4.07
CA VAL A 210 4.44 0.36 -3.18
C VAL A 210 4.32 1.76 -3.77
N LEU A 211 4.64 1.96 -5.06
CA LEU A 211 4.50 3.27 -5.69
C LEU A 211 3.06 3.77 -5.62
N THR A 212 2.08 2.90 -5.84
CA THR A 212 0.67 3.31 -5.85
C THR A 212 0.13 3.53 -4.45
N HIS A 213 0.56 2.71 -3.48
CA HIS A 213 0.33 2.91 -2.06
C HIS A 213 0.79 4.32 -1.63
N GLU A 214 2.04 4.68 -1.93
CA GLU A 214 2.57 6.00 -1.60
C GLU A 214 1.89 7.14 -2.36
N VAL A 215 1.42 6.90 -3.58
CA VAL A 215 0.62 7.88 -4.32
C VAL A 215 -0.74 8.11 -3.66
N CYS A 216 -1.34 7.10 -3.01
CA CYS A 216 -2.57 7.27 -2.25
C CYS A 216 -2.36 8.26 -1.09
N HIS A 217 -1.30 8.07 -0.31
CA HIS A 217 -0.92 9.01 0.76
C HIS A 217 -0.62 10.39 0.21
N THR A 218 0.18 10.46 -0.85
CA THR A 218 0.56 11.72 -1.46
C THR A 218 -0.64 12.49 -2.00
N PHE A 219 -1.60 11.80 -2.62
CA PHE A 219 -2.85 12.39 -3.08
C PHE A 219 -3.69 12.92 -1.90
N SER A 220 -3.82 12.13 -0.83
CA SER A 220 -4.49 12.54 0.42
C SER A 220 -3.86 13.81 0.99
N MET A 221 -2.54 13.78 1.17
CA MET A 221 -1.74 14.89 1.68
C MET A 221 -1.96 16.16 0.86
N MET A 222 -1.80 16.06 -0.47
CA MET A 222 -1.91 17.20 -1.37
C MET A 222 -3.34 17.75 -1.44
N LYS A 223 -4.36 16.90 -1.44
CA LYS A 223 -5.77 17.32 -1.48
C LYS A 223 -6.21 17.99 -0.16
N ARG A 224 -5.83 17.40 0.97
CA ARG A 224 -6.29 17.80 2.31
C ARG A 224 -5.39 18.85 2.96
N ASN A 225 -4.20 19.09 2.43
CA ASN A 225 -3.14 19.84 3.08
C ASN A 225 -2.84 19.33 4.51
N SER A 226 -2.93 18.01 4.72
CA SER A 226 -2.83 17.35 6.02
C SER A 226 -2.16 15.99 5.90
N THR A 227 -1.39 15.55 6.90
CA THR A 227 -0.87 14.17 6.98
C THR A 227 -1.85 13.19 7.60
N LEU A 228 -2.97 13.68 8.16
CA LEU A 228 -3.97 12.84 8.81
C LEU A 228 -5.00 12.39 7.78
N GLU A 229 -5.09 11.06 7.65
CA GLU A 229 -6.03 10.39 6.77
C GLU A 229 -7.28 9.97 7.56
N PRO A 230 -8.48 10.07 6.98
CA PRO A 230 -9.68 9.50 7.55
C PRO A 230 -9.74 8.01 7.20
N LEU A 231 -10.58 7.26 7.91
CA LEU A 231 -10.95 5.91 7.51
C LEU A 231 -11.57 5.94 6.12
N PHE A 232 -11.12 5.05 5.24
CA PHE A 232 -11.62 4.99 3.87
C PHE A 232 -13.08 4.53 3.80
N HIS A 233 -13.56 3.78 4.78
CA HIS A 233 -14.98 3.47 4.97
C HIS A 233 -15.21 3.06 6.43
N LEU A 234 -16.46 2.93 6.86
CA LEU A 234 -16.82 2.62 8.27
C LEU A 234 -16.12 1.35 8.79
N GLU A 235 -16.05 0.32 7.95
CA GLU A 235 -15.43 -0.97 8.31
C GLU A 235 -13.90 -1.01 8.12
N ALA A 236 -13.25 0.11 7.77
CA ALA A 236 -11.80 0.12 7.53
C ALA A 236 -11.04 -0.04 8.87
N PRO A 237 -9.94 -0.79 8.90
CA PRO A 237 -9.30 -1.18 10.17
C PRO A 237 -8.32 -0.11 10.64
N THR A 238 -7.89 0.75 9.71
CA THR A 238 -6.81 1.70 9.75
C THR A 238 -7.21 2.85 8.84
N THR A 239 -6.67 4.02 9.15
CA THR A 239 -6.78 5.23 8.35
C THR A 239 -5.84 5.23 7.15
N ASP A 240 -5.00 4.21 6.99
CA ASP A 240 -4.02 4.09 5.91
C ASP A 240 -4.71 3.95 4.53
N TRP A 241 -4.64 5.01 3.73
CA TRP A 241 -5.21 5.03 2.38
C TRP A 241 -4.47 4.13 1.40
N GLY A 242 -3.16 3.95 1.56
CA GLY A 242 -2.38 3.02 0.76
C GLY A 242 -2.87 1.59 0.94
N THR A 243 -3.03 1.14 2.19
CA THR A 243 -3.63 -0.16 2.51
C THR A 243 -5.06 -0.25 1.98
N ALA A 244 -5.89 0.79 2.15
CA ALA A 244 -7.26 0.77 1.66
C ALA A 244 -7.33 0.57 0.13
N TRP A 245 -6.40 1.16 -0.62
CA TRP A 245 -6.28 0.95 -2.06
C TRP A 245 -5.89 -0.48 -2.41
N GLU A 246 -4.88 -1.04 -1.76
CA GLU A 246 -4.44 -2.42 -1.97
C GLU A 246 -5.57 -3.42 -1.69
N MET A 247 -6.31 -3.21 -0.59
CA MET A 247 -7.47 -4.04 -0.27
C MET A 247 -8.55 -4.00 -1.35
N LYS A 248 -8.84 -2.81 -1.89
CA LYS A 248 -9.86 -2.63 -2.94
C LYS A 248 -9.42 -3.21 -4.29
N VAL A 249 -8.14 -3.09 -4.63
CA VAL A 249 -7.64 -3.39 -5.99
C VAL A 249 -6.98 -4.77 -6.08
N LEU A 250 -6.20 -5.15 -5.07
CA LEU A 250 -5.42 -6.39 -5.03
C LEU A 250 -6.07 -7.45 -4.14
N GLY A 251 -7.05 -7.07 -3.32
CA GLY A 251 -7.73 -7.96 -2.39
C GLY A 251 -6.96 -8.23 -1.10
N GLY A 252 -5.84 -7.54 -0.86
CA GLY A 252 -4.95 -7.76 0.26
C GLY A 252 -3.77 -6.80 0.20
N GLU A 253 -3.18 -6.48 1.34
CA GLU A 253 -1.89 -5.77 1.40
C GLU A 253 -0.80 -6.74 0.93
N ILE A 254 -0.06 -6.37 -0.13
CA ILE A 254 0.93 -7.24 -0.74
C ILE A 254 2.31 -6.88 -0.21
N ASN A 255 2.92 -7.80 0.52
CA ASN A 255 4.24 -7.63 1.12
C ASN A 255 5.23 -8.68 0.61
N PRO A 256 6.54 -8.39 0.62
CA PRO A 256 7.54 -9.40 0.42
C PRO A 256 7.50 -10.31 1.64
N TYR A 257 7.75 -11.58 1.42
CA TYR A 257 7.83 -12.52 2.54
C TYR A 257 8.89 -12.12 3.57
N HIS A 258 10.01 -11.54 3.13
CA HIS A 258 11.11 -11.12 4.00
C HIS A 258 11.06 -9.62 4.25
N LEU A 259 10.67 -9.22 5.46
CA LEU A 259 10.55 -7.79 5.82
C LEU A 259 11.88 -7.02 5.75
N SER A 260 13.02 -7.69 5.90
CA SER A 260 14.33 -7.01 5.76
C SER A 260 14.87 -7.04 4.33
N GLN A 261 14.16 -7.61 3.36
CA GLN A 261 14.61 -7.69 1.96
C GLN A 261 13.44 -7.43 1.00
N MET A 262 13.27 -6.16 0.63
CA MET A 262 12.24 -5.73 -0.31
C MET A 262 12.47 -6.21 -1.76
N ALA A 263 13.73 -6.36 -2.19
CA ALA A 263 14.07 -6.81 -3.55
C ALA A 263 15.46 -7.50 -3.62
N PRO A 264 15.62 -8.55 -4.45
CA PRO A 264 14.53 -9.38 -4.98
C PRO A 264 13.83 -10.10 -3.83
N THR A 265 12.56 -10.42 -4.02
CA THR A 265 11.84 -11.31 -3.10
C THR A 265 11.61 -12.67 -3.74
N THR A 266 11.72 -13.72 -2.94
CA THR A 266 11.44 -15.11 -3.38
C THR A 266 9.94 -15.32 -3.59
N THR A 267 9.11 -14.66 -2.79
CA THR A 267 7.66 -14.73 -2.92
C THR A 267 6.99 -13.47 -2.35
N LEU A 268 5.75 -13.25 -2.76
CA LEU A 268 4.88 -12.21 -2.23
C LEU A 268 3.81 -12.84 -1.35
N MET A 269 3.39 -12.09 -0.35
CA MET A 269 2.40 -12.48 0.64
C MET A 269 1.27 -11.46 0.61
N ALA A 270 0.04 -11.92 0.49
CA ALA A 270 -1.13 -11.09 0.72
C ALA A 270 -1.53 -11.23 2.18
N ALA A 271 -1.54 -10.12 2.93
CA ALA A 271 -2.06 -10.14 4.29
C ALA A 271 -3.55 -10.44 4.25
N ASP A 272 -3.94 -11.59 4.82
CA ASP A 272 -5.35 -11.91 4.98
C ASP A 272 -5.89 -11.00 6.08
N TRP A 273 -6.96 -10.27 5.76
CA TRP A 273 -7.78 -9.60 6.75
C TRP A 273 -8.61 -10.62 7.53
N VAL A 274 -7.92 -11.51 8.22
CA VAL A 274 -8.52 -12.16 9.36
C VAL A 274 -8.64 -11.07 10.42
N ASP A 275 -9.86 -10.84 10.92
CA ASP A 275 -10.16 -10.02 12.11
C ASP A 275 -8.99 -10.07 13.11
N ARG A 276 -8.48 -8.91 13.55
CA ARG A 276 -7.39 -8.86 14.55
C ARG A 276 -7.71 -9.72 15.77
N GLY A 277 -8.98 -9.88 16.14
CA GLY A 277 -9.42 -10.82 17.17
C GLY A 277 -9.10 -12.29 16.83
N LYS A 278 -9.32 -12.72 15.59
CA LYS A 278 -8.91 -14.04 15.10
C LYS A 278 -7.40 -14.17 14.95
N GLN A 279 -6.67 -13.12 14.54
CA GLN A 279 -5.20 -13.11 14.52
C GLN A 279 -4.62 -13.32 15.92
N CYS A 280 -5.15 -12.61 16.92
CA CYS A 280 -4.80 -12.82 18.33
C CYS A 280 -5.09 -14.26 18.79
N THR A 281 -6.21 -14.85 18.35
CA THR A 281 -6.58 -16.22 18.72
C THR A 281 -5.64 -17.28 18.13
N HIS A 282 -5.15 -17.06 16.91
CA HIS A 282 -4.23 -17.99 16.23
C HIS A 282 -2.74 -17.63 16.42
N GLY A 283 -2.47 -16.58 17.19
CA GLY A 283 -1.11 -16.20 17.58
C GLY A 283 -0.29 -15.52 16.47
N GLY A 284 -0.92 -14.86 15.50
CA GLY A 284 -0.17 -14.17 14.46
C GLY A 284 -0.97 -13.69 13.24
N LEU A 285 -0.24 -13.04 12.33
CA LEU A 285 -0.73 -12.63 11.02
C LEU A 285 -0.75 -13.86 10.10
N ALA A 286 -1.92 -14.16 9.55
CA ALA A 286 -2.04 -15.09 8.44
C ALA A 286 -1.79 -14.33 7.14
N SER A 287 -0.98 -14.91 6.26
CA SER A 287 -0.79 -14.37 4.92
C SER A 287 -0.89 -15.46 3.88
N SER A 288 -1.58 -15.18 2.80
CA SER A 288 -1.70 -16.07 1.66
C SER A 288 -0.52 -15.86 0.71
N VAL A 289 0.09 -16.93 0.22
CA VAL A 289 1.14 -16.79 -0.81
C VAL A 289 0.51 -16.28 -2.10
N VAL A 290 1.09 -15.25 -2.72
CA VAL A 290 0.59 -14.70 -3.99
C VAL A 290 1.10 -15.54 -5.15
N PRO A 291 0.22 -16.18 -5.95
CA PRO A 291 0.66 -17.04 -7.04
C PRO A 291 1.33 -16.27 -8.18
N MET A 292 2.38 -16.83 -8.76
CA MET A 292 3.10 -16.19 -9.87
C MET A 292 2.25 -15.96 -11.12
N ASN A 293 1.29 -16.83 -11.40
CA ASN A 293 0.34 -16.61 -12.51
C ASN A 293 -0.54 -15.38 -12.27
N TRP A 294 -0.94 -15.16 -11.02
CA TRP A 294 -1.71 -14.00 -10.65
C TRP A 294 -0.87 -12.72 -10.83
N VAL A 295 0.39 -12.74 -10.37
CA VAL A 295 1.36 -11.64 -10.59
C VAL A 295 1.52 -11.37 -12.09
N ALA A 296 1.78 -12.40 -12.89
CA ALA A 296 2.04 -12.27 -14.32
C ALA A 296 0.84 -11.76 -15.12
N MET A 297 -0.39 -12.08 -14.68
CA MET A 297 -1.63 -11.61 -15.33
C MET A 297 -1.71 -10.08 -15.40
N TRP A 298 -1.25 -9.37 -14.37
CA TRP A 298 -1.24 -7.91 -14.36
C TRP A 298 -0.35 -7.29 -15.44
N PHE A 299 0.62 -8.04 -15.94
CA PHE A 299 1.49 -7.61 -17.05
C PHE A 299 1.01 -8.06 -18.43
N LYS A 300 -0.27 -8.48 -18.53
CA LYS A 300 -0.90 -8.87 -19.79
C LYS A 300 -1.85 -7.80 -20.30
N GLN A 301 -1.66 -7.32 -21.53
CA GLN A 301 -2.54 -6.38 -22.22
C GLN A 301 -3.98 -6.89 -22.32
N ARG A 302 -4.16 -8.21 -22.46
CA ARG A 302 -5.48 -8.85 -22.44
C ARG A 302 -6.23 -8.56 -21.13
N PHE A 303 -5.56 -8.66 -19.97
CA PHE A 303 -6.18 -8.40 -18.67
C PHE A 303 -6.79 -7.00 -18.64
N TRP A 304 -6.01 -5.99 -19.04
CA TRP A 304 -6.46 -4.60 -19.09
C TRP A 304 -7.58 -4.35 -20.10
N THR A 305 -7.53 -5.03 -21.24
CA THR A 305 -8.57 -4.94 -22.28
C THR A 305 -9.91 -5.48 -21.76
N GLU A 306 -9.89 -6.61 -21.05
CA GLU A 306 -11.12 -7.18 -20.47
C GLU A 306 -11.64 -6.34 -19.29
N MET A 307 -10.76 -5.82 -18.44
CA MET A 307 -11.12 -4.87 -17.38
C MET A 307 -11.85 -3.65 -17.94
N GLN A 308 -11.35 -3.06 -19.03
CA GLN A 308 -12.01 -1.93 -19.71
C GLN A 308 -13.37 -2.29 -20.31
N ARG A 309 -13.60 -3.56 -20.67
CA ARG A 309 -14.91 -4.06 -21.11
C ARG A 309 -15.88 -4.29 -19.93
N GLY A 310 -15.45 -4.02 -18.70
CA GLY A 310 -16.24 -4.23 -17.49
C GLY A 310 -16.16 -5.65 -16.93
N VAL A 311 -15.27 -6.50 -17.45
CA VAL A 311 -15.01 -7.83 -16.87
C VAL A 311 -14.04 -7.64 -15.72
N ASP A 312 -14.55 -7.73 -14.49
CA ASP A 312 -13.71 -7.62 -13.31
C ASP A 312 -12.91 -8.92 -13.10
N LEU A 313 -11.66 -8.91 -13.56
CA LEU A 313 -10.72 -10.03 -13.45
C LEU A 313 -9.89 -9.99 -12.16
N ARG A 314 -10.17 -9.03 -11.25
CA ARG A 314 -9.53 -8.96 -9.94
C ARG A 314 -10.12 -10.03 -9.03
N GLU A 315 -9.65 -11.25 -9.20
CA GLU A 315 -9.79 -12.28 -8.18
C GLU A 315 -8.71 -12.02 -7.12
N PRO A 316 -9.02 -12.12 -5.82
CA PRO A 316 -7.97 -12.11 -4.80
C PRO A 316 -6.95 -13.21 -5.13
N PRO A 317 -5.68 -13.06 -4.72
CA PRO A 317 -4.68 -14.11 -4.89
C PRO A 317 -4.97 -15.27 -3.92
N CYS A 318 -6.07 -15.98 -4.15
CA CYS A 318 -6.47 -17.12 -3.33
C CYS A 318 -5.48 -18.26 -3.59
N CYS A 319 -4.62 -18.51 -2.60
CA CYS A 319 -3.77 -19.68 -2.58
C CYS A 319 -4.14 -20.53 -1.36
N PRO A 320 -4.30 -21.86 -1.50
CA PRO A 320 -4.45 -22.75 -0.34
C PRO A 320 -3.26 -22.67 0.63
N LEU A 321 -2.11 -22.19 0.14
CA LEU A 321 -0.90 -22.05 0.93
C LEU A 321 -0.96 -20.81 1.81
N GLN A 322 -1.37 -21.00 3.05
CA GLN A 322 -1.27 -19.98 4.09
C GLN A 322 0.02 -20.10 4.87
N VAL A 323 0.61 -18.95 5.13
CA VAL A 323 1.80 -18.79 5.94
C VAL A 323 1.40 -18.06 7.21
N TRP A 324 1.65 -18.70 8.35
CA TRP A 324 1.45 -18.08 9.65
C TRP A 324 2.76 -17.54 10.17
N GLN A 325 2.76 -16.25 10.50
CA GLN A 325 3.85 -15.60 11.21
C GLN A 325 3.54 -15.60 12.70
N ARG A 326 4.14 -16.54 13.44
CA ARG A 326 3.99 -16.61 14.89
C ARG A 326 5.29 -16.20 15.58
N THR A 327 5.21 -15.20 16.44
CA THR A 327 6.28 -14.86 17.37
C THR A 327 6.18 -15.82 18.55
N ASP A 328 7.19 -16.66 18.76
CA ASP A 328 7.24 -17.52 19.95
C ASP A 328 7.65 -16.72 21.21
N LYS A 329 7.76 -17.40 22.35
CA LYS A 329 8.14 -16.76 23.63
C LYS A 329 9.53 -16.13 23.61
N ASP A 330 10.38 -16.57 22.68
CA ASP A 330 11.76 -16.12 22.53
C ASP A 330 11.88 -15.05 21.41
N ASN A 331 10.75 -14.54 20.91
CA ASN A 331 10.67 -13.66 19.73
C ASN A 331 11.19 -14.28 18.43
N THR A 332 11.21 -15.61 18.33
CA THR A 332 11.54 -16.29 17.07
C THR A 332 10.30 -16.37 16.20
N LEU A 333 10.46 -16.02 14.93
CA LEU A 333 9.41 -16.17 13.93
C LEU A 333 9.31 -17.64 13.50
N ALA A 334 8.23 -18.31 13.89
CA ALA A 334 7.91 -19.65 13.43
C ALA A 334 6.98 -19.60 12.23
N LEU A 335 7.31 -20.38 11.19
CA LEU A 335 6.50 -20.51 9.99
C LEU A 335 5.72 -21.82 10.00
N PHE A 336 4.43 -21.74 9.72
CA PHE A 336 3.60 -22.92 9.48
C PHE A 336 2.86 -22.76 8.17
N ILE A 337 2.95 -23.81 7.37
CA ILE A 337 2.12 -24.02 6.18
C ILE A 337 0.89 -24.80 6.64
N ASN A 338 -0.29 -24.19 6.54
CA ASN A 338 -1.53 -24.88 6.87
C ASN A 338 -2.14 -25.48 5.61
N ASP A 339 -2.06 -26.81 5.47
CA ASP A 339 -2.63 -27.57 4.35
C ASP A 339 -4.14 -27.78 4.45
N GLU A 340 -4.74 -27.55 5.63
CA GLU A 340 -6.17 -27.76 5.90
C GLU A 340 -6.95 -26.44 6.00
N ALA A 341 -6.44 -25.35 5.42
CA ALA A 341 -7.25 -24.15 5.31
C ALA A 341 -8.51 -24.50 4.52
N GLU A 342 -9.65 -24.64 5.21
CA GLU A 342 -10.94 -24.73 4.53
C GLU A 342 -10.98 -23.55 3.57
N PRO A 343 -11.25 -23.78 2.27
CA PRO A 343 -11.35 -22.68 1.34
C PRO A 343 -12.32 -21.69 1.98
N VAL A 344 -11.91 -20.42 2.09
CA VAL A 344 -12.75 -19.36 2.66
C VAL A 344 -13.90 -19.13 1.67
N VAL A 345 -14.84 -20.08 1.61
CA VAL A 345 -16.05 -20.06 0.81
C VAL A 345 -17.04 -19.23 1.61
N GLY A 346 -16.78 -17.94 1.68
CA GLY A 346 -17.57 -17.05 2.51
C GLY A 346 -16.90 -15.71 2.73
N SER A 347 -17.20 -14.76 1.83
CA SER A 347 -17.16 -13.34 2.14
C SER A 347 -15.86 -12.85 2.80
N MET A 348 -14.77 -12.75 2.03
CA MET A 348 -14.09 -11.44 2.05
C MET A 348 -15.21 -10.46 1.76
N HIS A 349 -15.59 -9.64 2.75
CA HIS A 349 -16.78 -8.81 2.67
C HIS A 349 -16.86 -8.22 1.28
N ARG A 350 -17.86 -8.67 0.51
CA ARG A 350 -18.31 -7.94 -0.66
C ARG A 350 -19.01 -6.70 -0.13
N SER A 351 -18.26 -5.84 0.55
CA SER A 351 -18.46 -4.39 0.55
C SER A 351 -18.14 -3.87 -0.87
N ARG A 352 -18.75 -4.51 -1.87
CA ARG A 352 -18.99 -3.92 -3.17
C ARG A 352 -20.36 -3.30 -2.98
N GLY A 353 -20.37 -2.03 -2.56
CA GLY A 353 -21.54 -1.26 -2.15
C GLY A 353 -22.82 -1.76 -2.79
N THR A 354 -23.54 -2.63 -2.07
CA THR A 354 -24.87 -3.02 -2.49
C THR A 354 -25.76 -1.85 -2.12
N LYS A 355 -26.20 -1.12 -3.15
CA LYS A 355 -27.20 -0.05 -3.03
C LYS A 355 -28.34 -0.53 -2.15
N ARG A 356 -28.44 0.00 -0.93
CA ARG A 356 -29.56 -0.27 -0.04
C ARG A 356 -30.78 0.42 -0.68
N LYS A 357 -31.66 -0.37 -1.28
CA LYS A 357 -33.00 0.07 -1.65
C LYS A 357 -33.70 0.42 -0.34
N VAL A 358 -33.94 1.71 -0.11
CA VAL A 358 -34.80 2.18 0.97
C VAL A 358 -36.20 1.68 0.65
N SER A 359 -36.70 0.70 1.42
CA SER A 359 -38.12 0.41 1.48
C SER A 359 -38.66 0.96 2.80
N GLU A 360 -39.62 1.87 2.67
CA GLU A 360 -40.53 2.30 3.72
C GLU A 360 -41.20 1.09 4.41
N LYS A 361 -41.28 1.09 5.74
CA LYS A 361 -42.54 1.26 6.49
C LYS A 361 -42.45 0.87 7.97
N ASP A 362 -43.09 1.75 8.75
CA ASP A 362 -43.99 1.50 9.88
C ASP A 362 -43.45 0.90 11.20
N SER A 363 -43.42 1.82 12.18
CA SER A 363 -43.92 1.72 13.57
C SER A 363 -44.11 0.33 14.20
N VAL A 364 -43.44 0.09 15.33
CA VAL A 364 -44.06 -0.50 16.53
C VAL A 364 -43.31 0.00 17.77
N ASP A 365 -44.04 0.69 18.65
CA ASP A 365 -43.67 1.01 20.02
C ASP A 365 -43.39 -0.27 20.84
N SER A 366 -42.34 -0.26 21.64
CA SER A 366 -42.28 -1.13 22.82
C SER A 366 -41.45 -0.46 23.91
N ASP A 367 -42.17 0.14 24.84
CA ASP A 367 -41.74 0.39 26.20
C ASP A 367 -41.13 -0.86 26.82
N CYS A 368 -40.03 -0.70 27.54
CA CYS A 368 -39.65 -1.59 28.63
C CYS A 368 -38.98 -0.79 29.74
N ASP A 369 -39.69 -0.83 30.87
CA ASP A 369 -39.48 -0.14 32.11
C ASP A 369 -38.18 -0.52 32.85
N SER A 370 -37.57 0.53 33.39
CA SER A 370 -37.02 0.68 34.74
C SER A 370 -36.61 -0.56 35.57
N ALA A 371 -35.36 -0.52 36.05
CA ALA A 371 -34.98 -1.08 37.35
C ALA A 371 -33.93 -0.20 38.02
N GLU A 372 -34.40 0.54 39.03
CA GLU A 372 -33.64 1.28 40.03
C GLU A 372 -32.69 0.37 40.82
N ARG A 373 -31.45 0.82 41.05
CA ARG A 373 -30.76 0.63 42.34
C ARG A 373 -29.91 1.85 42.63
N GLY A 374 -30.32 2.58 43.67
CA GLY A 374 -29.58 3.70 44.23
C GLY A 374 -28.64 3.33 45.39
N ARG A 375 -28.01 4.40 45.89
CA ARG A 375 -27.18 4.57 47.10
C ARG A 375 -25.69 4.21 46.91
N ASP A 376 -24.72 4.95 47.42
CA ASP A 376 -24.73 6.03 48.41
C ASP A 376 -23.45 6.88 48.31
N ASP A 377 -23.54 8.06 48.94
CA ASP A 377 -22.60 9.18 49.03
C ASP A 377 -21.21 8.89 49.60
N GLY A 378 -20.23 9.72 49.20
CA GLY A 378 -18.89 9.73 49.80
C GLY A 378 -17.98 10.89 49.41
N ARG A 379 -18.37 12.13 49.74
CA ARG A 379 -17.54 13.36 49.69
C ARG A 379 -16.07 13.15 50.11
N ARG A 380 -15.13 13.82 49.41
CA ARG A 380 -14.14 14.73 50.02
C ARG A 380 -13.43 15.62 48.98
N HIS A 381 -13.59 16.92 49.18
CA HIS A 381 -12.81 17.98 48.57
C HIS A 381 -11.36 17.97 49.05
N ALA A 382 -10.41 18.18 48.13
CA ALA A 382 -9.14 18.84 48.43
C ALA A 382 -8.83 19.84 47.31
N LYS A 383 -8.74 21.11 47.69
CA LYS A 383 -8.32 22.25 46.87
C LYS A 383 -6.82 22.49 47.01
N ARG A 384 -6.25 23.10 45.96
CA ARG A 384 -5.03 23.96 45.84
C ARG A 384 -3.78 23.29 45.24
N PRO A 385 -2.85 24.06 44.65
CA PRO A 385 -2.96 25.39 44.02
C PRO A 385 -2.30 25.46 42.61
N HIS A 386 -2.58 26.58 41.93
CA HIS A 386 -1.82 27.10 40.79
C HIS A 386 -0.31 27.19 41.06
N ALA A 387 0.49 26.86 40.06
CA ALA A 387 1.82 27.43 39.83
C ALA A 387 1.98 27.70 38.33
N ASP A 388 2.19 28.97 38.00
CA ASP A 388 2.63 29.46 36.72
C ASP A 388 4.09 29.05 36.45
N SER A 389 4.45 29.13 35.16
CA SER A 389 5.72 29.64 34.60
C SER A 389 6.54 28.67 33.74
N ASN A 390 6.89 29.25 32.58
CA ASN A 390 8.13 29.13 31.81
C ASN A 390 8.25 28.05 30.73
N ASP A 391 8.14 28.54 29.49
CA ASP A 391 9.24 28.62 28.52
C ASP A 391 10.25 27.47 28.57
N GLU A 392 10.12 26.53 27.63
CA GLU A 392 11.30 25.91 27.04
C GLU A 392 11.24 26.01 25.51
N SER A 393 12.07 26.92 25.03
CA SER A 393 12.52 27.08 23.66
C SER A 393 13.30 25.84 23.22
N VAL A 394 12.83 25.18 22.15
CA VAL A 394 13.60 24.13 21.50
C VAL A 394 14.74 24.78 20.71
N SER A 395 15.94 24.53 21.20
CA SER A 395 17.23 24.92 20.65
C SER A 395 17.43 24.41 19.21
N SER A 396 17.76 25.32 18.31
CA SER A 396 18.28 25.03 16.98
C SER A 396 19.74 24.56 17.08
N ARG A 397 19.99 23.28 16.80
CA ARG A 397 21.36 22.79 16.56
C ARG A 397 21.76 23.07 15.12
N THR A 398 22.52 24.15 14.97
CA THR A 398 23.34 24.47 13.80
C THR A 398 24.43 23.40 13.65
N VAL A 399 24.42 22.65 12.55
CA VAL A 399 25.54 21.80 12.14
C VAL A 399 26.52 22.67 11.34
N LYS A 400 27.74 22.80 11.85
CA LYS A 400 28.89 23.34 11.12
C LYS A 400 29.34 22.30 10.08
N ILE A 401 29.44 22.72 8.83
CA ILE A 401 30.17 22.02 7.79
C ILE A 401 31.59 22.56 7.86
N ASP A 402 32.55 21.70 8.20
CA ASP A 402 33.98 22.00 8.04
C ASP A 402 34.38 21.59 6.61
N ASP A 403 34.94 22.55 5.88
CA ASP A 403 35.59 22.36 4.58
C ASP A 403 36.90 21.60 4.77
N SER A 404 37.09 20.52 4.01
CA SER A 404 38.37 19.84 3.75
C SER A 404 38.37 19.26 2.36
#